data_AF-A0A3S3A9V5-F1
#
_entry.id   AF-A0A3S3A9V5-F1
#
_cell.length_a   1.000
_cell.length_b   1.000
_cell.length_c   1.000
_cell.angle_alpha   90.00
_cell.angle_beta   90.00
_cell.angle_gamma   90.00
#
_symmetry.space_group_name_H-M   'P 1'
#
loop_
_entity.id
_entity.type
_entity.pdbx_description
1 polymer ?
#
loop_
_entity_poly.entity_id
_entity_poly.type
_entity_poly.pdbx_seq_one_letter_code
_entity_poly.pdbx_strand_id
1 'polypeptide(L)'
;MLAPERRTRLDVAVAAIIAIVAAVAVVVLWIHSDARGTTSITANTPATEAVPALSPPETLREIWRAPSSATAAPIVSGGAVTTADGGTVVGRDRLTGAELWRYQRDMPLCGAIGAWNTVVAVYRDQRGCGQVTQLDGSTGARKAQRSSDADDAVRLSHDGTYVVSRGSERMEVWRSDLVRTLEFGRVDAPINPDKQPRTGCGLLSAAAGGTRISVLMHCPGEAGDRLSVLEAAPKDNQEPKEIGSDVITSSPGARLIAASGDRTAVYLPPEPNSDARIAVYDGTATEVATYPVAGPVSADATAARNGGVFTWWTGTELIALSTSELTPDWTAATGALGPGAIMGGSLLVPMPDGISVLDPTNGVEQSRIPVTRNDDVAPIATSVLGDVVLEQRGDEIVALR
;
A
#
# COMPACT_ATOMS: atom_id res chain seq x y z
N MET A 1 19.64 59.29 -14.03
CA MET A 1 19.80 58.54 -12.77
C MET A 1 19.84 59.56 -11.65
N LEU A 2 18.82 59.60 -10.79
CA LEU A 2 18.79 60.50 -9.62
C LEU A 2 19.98 60.18 -8.72
N ALA A 3 20.72 61.19 -8.28
CA ALA A 3 21.82 61.03 -7.32
C ALA A 3 21.21 60.56 -5.98
N PRO A 4 21.74 59.49 -5.35
CA PRO A 4 21.21 59.01 -4.08
C PRO A 4 21.34 60.11 -3.02
N GLU A 5 20.22 60.47 -2.40
CA GLU A 5 20.03 61.69 -1.61
C GLU A 5 20.87 61.74 -0.31
N ARG A 6 21.54 60.63 0.06
CA ARG A 6 22.69 60.53 0.97
C ARG A 6 23.29 59.12 0.85
N ARG A 7 24.51 58.99 0.33
CA ARG A 7 25.31 57.75 0.40
C ARG A 7 26.33 57.89 1.53
N THR A 8 25.98 57.48 2.75
CA THR A 8 26.96 57.46 3.85
C THR A 8 27.76 56.16 3.85
N ARG A 9 28.94 56.15 4.49
CA ARG A 9 29.74 54.92 4.68
C ARG A 9 28.97 53.86 5.46
N LEU A 10 28.09 54.29 6.37
CA LEU A 10 27.20 53.42 7.14
C LEU A 10 26.19 52.73 6.22
N ASP A 11 25.56 53.46 5.28
CA ASP A 11 24.60 52.88 4.34
C ASP A 11 25.25 51.81 3.45
N VAL A 12 26.49 52.03 3.02
CA VAL A 12 27.26 51.04 2.24
C VAL A 12 27.60 49.81 3.09
N ALA A 13 28.01 49.99 4.35
CA ALA A 13 28.30 48.88 5.25
C ALA A 13 27.04 48.05 5.57
N VAL A 14 25.91 48.72 5.85
CA VAL A 14 24.62 48.06 6.09
C VAL A 14 24.16 47.32 4.85
N ALA A 15 24.22 47.94 3.66
CA ALA A 15 23.87 47.27 2.41
C ALA A 15 24.76 46.05 2.13
N ALA A 16 26.07 46.14 2.39
CA ALA A 16 26.99 45.00 2.26
C ALA A 16 26.65 43.87 3.24
N ILE A 17 26.33 44.20 4.50
CA ILE A 17 25.89 43.21 5.50
C ILE A 17 24.60 42.53 5.06
N ILE A 18 23.60 43.29 4.60
CA ILE A 18 22.34 42.72 4.10
C ILE A 18 22.60 41.79 2.91
N ALA A 19 23.46 42.20 1.97
CA ALA A 19 23.83 41.36 0.83
C ALA A 19 24.51 40.05 1.25
N ILE A 20 25.41 40.11 2.23
CA ILE A 20 26.06 38.91 2.80
C ILE A 20 25.03 38.01 3.49
N VAL A 21 24.16 38.58 4.33
CA VAL A 21 23.11 37.82 5.03
C VAL A 21 22.16 37.16 4.03
N ALA A 22 21.74 37.88 2.99
CA ALA A 22 20.90 37.33 1.93
C ALA A 22 21.63 36.20 1.17
N ALA A 23 22.91 36.36 0.83
CA ALA A 23 23.69 35.33 0.18
C ALA A 23 23.84 34.07 1.06
N VAL A 24 24.11 34.25 2.36
CA VAL A 24 24.16 33.14 3.33
C VAL A 24 22.81 32.44 3.41
N ALA A 25 21.70 33.19 3.52
CA ALA A 25 20.36 32.62 3.54
C ALA A 25 20.05 31.79 2.28
N VAL A 26 20.41 32.29 1.09
CA VAL A 26 20.26 31.57 -0.18
C VAL A 26 21.07 30.27 -0.18
N VAL A 27 22.33 30.31 0.29
CA VAL A 27 23.19 29.12 0.35
C VAL A 27 22.63 28.09 1.34
N VAL A 28 22.17 28.52 2.52
CA VAL A 28 21.56 27.64 3.53
C VAL A 28 20.29 27.00 2.97
N LEU A 29 19.40 27.79 2.35
CA LEU A 29 18.18 27.27 1.72
C LEU A 29 18.49 26.28 0.60
N TRP A 30 19.51 26.54 -0.21
CA TRP A 30 19.90 25.63 -1.28
C TRP A 30 20.48 24.32 -0.75
N ILE A 31 21.35 24.37 0.27
CA ILE A 31 21.94 23.18 0.91
C ILE A 31 20.87 22.28 1.53
N HIS A 32 19.86 22.86 2.16
CA HIS A 32 18.79 22.12 2.85
C HIS A 32 17.53 21.94 1.99
N SER A 33 17.60 22.20 0.68
CA SER A 33 16.43 22.06 -0.20
C SER A 33 16.19 20.61 -0.61
N ASP A 34 14.92 20.18 -0.56
CA ASP A 34 14.47 18.89 -1.09
C ASP A 34 14.90 18.67 -2.55
N ALA A 35 14.98 19.75 -3.33
CA ALA A 35 15.43 19.70 -4.72
C ALA A 35 16.87 19.21 -4.84
N ARG A 36 17.75 19.58 -3.90
CA ARG A 36 19.14 19.10 -3.86
C ARG A 36 19.24 17.67 -3.33
N GLY A 37 18.40 17.32 -2.36
CA GLY A 37 18.30 15.98 -1.78
C GLY A 37 17.68 14.93 -2.71
N THR A 38 17.21 15.33 -3.89
CA THR A 38 16.47 14.46 -4.81
C THR A 38 17.24 14.18 -6.10
N THR A 39 17.40 12.90 -6.44
CA THR A 39 17.82 12.45 -7.77
C THR A 39 16.59 11.94 -8.52
N SER A 40 16.34 12.46 -9.72
CA SER A 40 15.23 12.06 -10.58
C SER A 40 15.75 11.82 -11.99
N ILE A 41 15.86 10.54 -12.36
CA ILE A 41 16.27 10.07 -13.68
C ILE A 41 15.05 9.42 -14.32
N THR A 42 14.53 10.04 -15.37
CA THR A 42 13.40 9.50 -16.13
C THR A 42 13.89 8.66 -17.31
N ALA A 43 13.13 7.65 -17.69
CA ALA A 43 13.42 6.88 -18.88
C ALA A 43 13.25 7.75 -20.14
N ASN A 44 14.20 7.68 -21.07
CA ASN A 44 14.09 8.38 -22.36
C ASN A 44 13.00 7.76 -23.25
N THR A 45 12.80 6.45 -23.12
CA THR A 45 11.75 5.69 -23.78
C THR A 45 10.92 5.00 -22.69
N PRO A 46 9.58 5.08 -22.73
CA PRO A 46 8.74 4.34 -21.80
C PRO A 46 9.06 2.86 -21.80
N ALA A 47 8.90 2.22 -20.64
CA ALA A 47 8.99 0.77 -20.52
C ALA A 47 8.04 0.10 -21.53
N THR A 48 8.49 -1.03 -22.09
CA THR A 48 7.70 -1.75 -23.09
C THR A 48 6.53 -2.45 -22.40
N GLU A 49 5.31 -2.15 -22.83
CA GLU A 49 4.12 -2.85 -22.35
C GLU A 49 4.22 -4.35 -22.65
N ALA A 50 3.85 -5.17 -21.67
CA ALA A 50 3.84 -6.61 -21.84
C ALA A 50 2.49 -7.07 -22.40
N VAL A 51 2.52 -7.96 -23.39
CA VAL A 51 1.31 -8.67 -23.83
C VAL A 51 0.89 -9.63 -22.72
N PRO A 52 -0.37 -9.57 -22.23
CA PRO A 52 -0.85 -10.50 -21.22
C PRO A 52 -0.69 -11.96 -21.67
N ALA A 53 -0.17 -12.82 -20.78
CA ALA A 53 -0.10 -14.25 -21.05
C ALA A 53 -1.50 -14.86 -21.14
N LEU A 54 -1.69 -15.77 -22.11
CA LEU A 54 -2.96 -16.48 -22.32
C LEU A 54 -3.08 -17.74 -21.46
N SER A 55 -1.96 -18.25 -20.97
CA SER A 55 -1.90 -19.42 -20.08
C SER A 55 -0.65 -19.34 -19.21
N PRO A 56 -0.63 -20.03 -18.06
CA PRO A 56 0.59 -20.21 -17.27
C PRO A 56 1.67 -20.96 -18.07
N PRO A 57 2.97 -20.68 -17.85
CA PRO A 57 4.06 -21.43 -18.46
C PRO A 57 4.21 -22.82 -17.81
N GLU A 58 4.85 -23.76 -18.50
CA GLU A 58 5.12 -25.11 -17.97
C GLU A 58 6.35 -25.14 -17.04
N THR A 59 7.27 -24.18 -17.22
CA THR A 59 8.52 -24.08 -16.47
C THR A 59 8.82 -22.62 -16.15
N LEU A 60 9.44 -22.38 -15.01
CA LEU A 60 9.90 -21.05 -14.60
C LEU A 60 11.33 -21.14 -14.07
N ARG A 61 12.15 -20.15 -14.39
CA ARG A 61 13.47 -19.97 -13.78
C ARG A 61 13.67 -18.52 -13.34
N GLU A 62 14.45 -18.34 -12.28
CA GLU A 62 14.88 -17.01 -11.88
C GLU A 62 15.70 -16.35 -13.00
N ILE A 63 15.28 -15.16 -13.41
CA ILE A 63 15.94 -14.36 -14.43
C ILE A 63 16.69 -13.17 -13.83
N TRP A 64 16.20 -12.61 -12.72
CA TRP A 64 16.88 -11.59 -11.95
C TRP A 64 16.23 -11.44 -10.56
N ARG A 65 16.96 -10.77 -9.66
CA ARG A 65 16.52 -10.43 -8.31
C ARG A 65 17.01 -9.04 -7.91
N ALA A 66 16.27 -8.34 -7.06
CA ALA A 66 16.66 -7.02 -6.58
C ALA A 66 16.06 -6.68 -5.19
N PRO A 67 16.76 -5.88 -4.36
CA PRO A 67 16.23 -5.37 -3.09
C PRO A 67 14.98 -4.52 -3.27
N SER A 68 14.02 -4.69 -2.36
CA SER A 68 12.72 -4.02 -2.33
C SER A 68 12.09 -4.07 -0.92
N SER A 69 12.83 -3.65 0.11
CA SER A 69 12.38 -3.67 1.52
C SER A 69 11.17 -2.78 1.82
N ALA A 70 10.89 -1.80 0.97
CA ALA A 70 9.79 -0.85 1.14
C ALA A 70 8.52 -1.23 0.34
N THR A 71 8.43 -2.44 -0.20
CA THR A 71 7.21 -2.94 -0.88
C THR A 71 6.66 -4.18 -0.18
N ALA A 72 5.33 -4.25 -0.05
CA ALA A 72 4.65 -5.44 0.50
C ALA A 72 4.33 -6.50 -0.58
N ALA A 73 4.33 -6.10 -1.86
CA ALA A 73 4.08 -6.96 -3.00
C ALA A 73 4.81 -6.38 -4.23
N PRO A 74 5.11 -7.18 -5.26
CA PRO A 74 5.77 -6.65 -6.45
C PRO A 74 4.90 -5.61 -7.15
N ILE A 75 5.47 -4.45 -7.45
CA ILE A 75 4.73 -3.36 -8.10
C ILE A 75 4.93 -3.46 -9.61
N VAL A 76 3.85 -3.69 -10.32
CA VAL A 76 3.82 -3.71 -11.79
C VAL A 76 3.04 -2.49 -12.29
N SER A 77 3.68 -1.66 -13.09
CA SER A 77 3.09 -0.40 -13.54
C SER A 77 3.71 0.07 -14.84
N GLY A 78 2.90 0.39 -15.85
CA GLY A 78 3.35 0.92 -17.13
C GLY A 78 4.37 0.06 -17.87
N GLY A 79 4.31 -1.27 -17.73
CA GLY A 79 5.26 -2.21 -18.35
C GLY A 79 6.60 -2.37 -17.62
N ALA A 80 6.83 -1.65 -16.53
CA ALA A 80 8.01 -1.81 -15.68
C ALA A 80 7.69 -2.58 -14.40
N VAL A 81 8.72 -3.20 -13.82
CA VAL A 81 8.69 -3.73 -12.46
C VAL A 81 9.35 -2.73 -11.53
N THR A 82 8.66 -2.32 -10.47
CA THR A 82 9.21 -1.35 -9.53
C THR A 82 9.71 -2.01 -8.26
N THR A 83 10.94 -1.66 -7.87
CA THR A 83 11.53 -1.99 -6.56
C THR A 83 11.67 -0.72 -5.73
N ALA A 84 11.49 -0.82 -4.41
CA ALA A 84 11.68 0.31 -3.50
C ALA A 84 12.49 -0.10 -2.27
N ASP A 85 13.63 0.54 -2.05
CA ASP A 85 14.58 0.19 -1.00
C ASP A 85 15.32 1.43 -0.47
N GLY A 86 15.48 1.51 0.85
CA GLY A 86 16.09 2.66 1.52
C GLY A 86 15.34 3.96 1.21
N GLY A 87 15.95 4.86 0.45
CA GLY A 87 15.33 6.11 -0.04
C GLY A 87 15.05 6.12 -1.55
N THR A 88 15.12 4.97 -2.21
CA THR A 88 15.15 4.85 -3.67
C THR A 88 13.99 4.02 -4.20
N VAL A 89 13.33 4.54 -5.23
CA VAL A 89 12.36 3.82 -6.06
C VAL A 89 12.93 3.69 -7.47
N VAL A 90 12.98 2.46 -7.98
CA VAL A 90 13.59 2.14 -9.28
C VAL A 90 12.60 1.36 -10.13
N GLY A 91 12.35 1.84 -11.35
CA GLY A 91 11.67 1.07 -12.38
C GLY A 91 12.66 0.23 -13.17
N ARG A 92 12.35 -1.04 -13.31
CA ARG A 92 13.22 -2.05 -13.90
C ARG A 92 12.58 -2.68 -15.11
N ASP A 93 13.43 -3.02 -16.07
CA ASP A 93 13.06 -3.87 -17.19
C ASP A 93 12.66 -5.25 -16.68
N ARG A 94 11.49 -5.72 -17.11
CA ARG A 94 10.89 -6.96 -16.60
C ARG A 94 11.71 -8.22 -16.92
N LEU A 95 12.52 -8.19 -17.98
CA LEU A 95 13.27 -9.37 -18.46
C LEU A 95 14.71 -9.40 -17.94
N THR A 96 15.33 -8.24 -17.81
CA THR A 96 16.77 -8.12 -17.49
C THR A 96 17.03 -7.59 -16.08
N GLY A 97 16.02 -6.98 -15.43
CA GLY A 97 16.18 -6.30 -14.14
C GLY A 97 16.95 -4.97 -14.23
N ALA A 98 17.36 -4.56 -15.44
CA ALA A 98 18.09 -3.32 -15.69
C ALA A 98 17.24 -2.11 -15.31
N GLU A 99 17.88 -1.09 -14.74
CA GLU A 99 17.23 0.17 -14.39
C GLU A 99 16.80 0.95 -15.63
N LEU A 100 15.52 1.29 -15.70
CA LEU A 100 14.93 2.15 -16.73
C LEU A 100 14.82 3.60 -16.25
N TRP A 101 14.45 3.77 -14.98
CA TRP A 101 14.29 5.07 -14.33
C TRP A 101 14.54 4.94 -12.83
N ARG A 102 14.88 6.06 -12.19
CA ARG A 102 15.19 6.12 -10.76
C ARG A 102 14.69 7.41 -10.14
N TYR A 103 14.08 7.28 -8.98
CA TYR A 103 13.74 8.38 -8.10
C TYR A 103 14.31 8.10 -6.71
N GLN A 104 15.19 8.97 -6.23
CA GLN A 104 15.84 8.83 -4.93
C GLN A 104 15.72 10.14 -4.17
N ARG A 105 15.40 10.03 -2.89
CA ARG A 105 15.48 11.14 -1.94
C ARG A 105 16.46 10.79 -0.84
N ASP A 106 17.04 11.80 -0.22
CA ASP A 106 17.86 11.72 0.99
C ASP A 106 17.01 11.53 2.26
N MET A 107 15.97 10.71 2.16
CA MET A 107 15.01 10.40 3.21
C MET A 107 14.60 8.93 3.11
N PRO A 108 14.32 8.25 4.23
CA PRO A 108 13.89 6.86 4.18
C PRO A 108 12.48 6.74 3.62
N LEU A 109 12.24 5.68 2.85
CA LEU A 109 10.92 5.23 2.44
C LEU A 109 10.20 4.60 3.64
N CYS A 110 8.93 4.97 3.79
CA CYS A 110 7.99 4.25 4.65
C CYS A 110 7.28 3.13 3.89
N GLY A 111 7.14 3.28 2.57
CA GLY A 111 6.53 2.28 1.71
C GLY A 111 6.35 2.80 0.29
N ALA A 112 6.17 1.88 -0.64
CA ALA A 112 5.71 2.15 -2.00
C ALA A 112 4.58 1.21 -2.38
N ILE A 113 3.64 1.70 -3.19
CA ILE A 113 2.52 0.91 -3.70
C ILE A 113 2.21 1.30 -5.16
N GLY A 114 1.79 0.32 -5.96
CA GLY A 114 1.26 0.57 -7.30
C GLY A 114 -0.18 1.09 -7.22
N ALA A 115 -0.48 2.18 -7.93
CA ALA A 115 -1.85 2.70 -8.06
C ALA A 115 -1.99 3.49 -9.36
N TRP A 116 -3.11 3.36 -10.06
CA TRP A 116 -3.46 4.17 -11.24
C TRP A 116 -2.39 4.21 -12.36
N ASN A 117 -1.71 3.08 -12.61
CA ASN A 117 -0.57 3.00 -13.54
C ASN A 117 0.61 3.93 -13.16
N THR A 118 0.73 4.23 -11.87
CA THR A 118 1.81 4.97 -11.23
C THR A 118 2.35 4.18 -10.05
N VAL A 119 3.42 4.68 -9.46
CA VAL A 119 3.96 4.23 -8.18
C VAL A 119 3.81 5.38 -7.19
N VAL A 120 3.16 5.13 -6.07
CA VAL A 120 3.03 6.08 -4.96
C VAL A 120 4.11 5.75 -3.95
N ALA A 121 5.11 6.63 -3.84
CA ALA A 121 6.23 6.50 -2.91
C ALA A 121 6.02 7.42 -1.71
N VAL A 122 6.07 6.86 -0.50
CA VAL A 122 5.87 7.58 0.75
C VAL A 122 7.16 7.58 1.55
N TYR A 123 7.62 8.77 1.91
CA TYR A 123 8.86 9.01 2.64
C TYR A 123 8.58 9.58 4.03
N ARG A 124 9.55 9.39 4.94
CA ARG A 124 9.52 9.98 6.29
C ARG A 124 10.29 11.28 6.35
N ASP A 125 9.68 12.32 6.92
CA ASP A 125 10.38 13.52 7.40
C ASP A 125 10.07 13.74 8.89
N GLN A 126 10.37 14.92 9.45
CA GLN A 126 10.09 15.24 10.85
C GLN A 126 8.58 15.22 11.24
N ARG A 127 7.66 15.13 10.28
CA ARG A 127 6.20 15.02 10.45
C ARG A 127 5.69 13.60 10.19
N GLY A 128 6.59 12.61 10.23
CA GLY A 128 6.29 11.21 9.95
C GLY A 128 6.22 10.88 8.44
N CYS A 129 5.52 9.80 8.11
CA CYS A 129 5.41 9.23 6.77
C CYS A 129 4.43 9.99 5.85
N GLY A 130 4.59 11.30 5.73
CA GLY A 130 3.66 12.18 5.03
C GLY A 130 4.18 12.73 3.69
N GLN A 131 5.41 12.42 3.31
CA GLN A 131 6.04 12.93 2.08
C GLN A 131 5.75 12.01 0.89
N VAL A 132 4.78 12.37 0.06
CA VAL A 132 4.26 11.51 -1.01
C VAL A 132 4.67 12.02 -2.38
N THR A 133 5.21 11.13 -3.22
CA THR A 133 5.45 11.40 -4.64
C THR A 133 4.84 10.29 -5.49
N GLN A 134 4.03 10.68 -6.46
CA GLN A 134 3.52 9.79 -7.50
C GLN A 134 4.44 9.82 -8.72
N LEU A 135 4.88 8.64 -9.15
CA LEU A 135 5.79 8.44 -10.27
C LEU A 135 5.08 7.67 -11.38
N ASP A 136 5.18 8.13 -12.62
CA ASP A 136 4.74 7.38 -13.79
C ASP A 136 5.43 6.00 -13.83
N GLY A 137 4.67 4.91 -13.92
CA GLY A 137 5.26 3.57 -13.86
C GLY A 137 6.20 3.25 -15.02
N SER A 138 5.92 3.79 -16.20
CA SER A 138 6.68 3.50 -17.42
C SER A 138 7.95 4.35 -17.57
N THR A 139 7.97 5.56 -16.99
CA THR A 139 9.03 6.55 -17.21
C THR A 139 9.69 7.08 -15.95
N GLY A 140 9.10 6.88 -14.76
CA GLY A 140 9.56 7.47 -13.51
C GLY A 140 9.32 8.98 -13.40
N ALA A 141 8.59 9.59 -14.36
CA ALA A 141 8.27 11.01 -14.32
C ALA A 141 7.32 11.33 -13.16
N ARG A 142 7.62 12.38 -12.38
CA ARG A 142 6.75 12.85 -11.30
C ARG A 142 5.40 13.33 -11.87
N LYS A 143 4.30 12.86 -11.29
CA LYS A 143 2.92 13.24 -11.66
C LYS A 143 2.29 14.20 -10.66
N ALA A 144 2.20 13.77 -9.41
CA ALA A 144 1.64 14.54 -8.31
C ALA A 144 2.52 14.39 -7.07
N GLN A 145 2.44 15.36 -6.17
CA GLN A 145 3.15 15.34 -4.89
C GLN A 145 2.27 15.92 -3.79
N ARG A 146 2.47 15.43 -2.57
CA ARG A 146 1.80 15.93 -1.38
C ARG A 146 2.75 15.83 -0.19
N SER A 147 2.60 16.77 0.74
CA SER A 147 3.14 16.65 2.08
C SER A 147 2.00 16.76 3.08
N SER A 148 1.92 15.81 4.00
CA SER A 148 0.93 15.77 5.08
C SER A 148 1.63 15.53 6.42
N ASP A 149 0.90 15.76 7.52
CA ASP A 149 1.23 15.14 8.81
C ASP A 149 0.78 13.68 8.82
N ALA A 150 1.61 12.78 9.36
CA ALA A 150 1.36 11.34 9.40
C ALA A 150 2.11 10.68 10.56
N ASP A 151 1.78 9.43 10.85
CA ASP A 151 2.55 8.63 11.81
C ASP A 151 3.92 8.24 11.24
N ASP A 152 4.84 7.87 12.15
CA ASP A 152 6.19 7.42 11.79
C ASP A 152 6.21 6.12 10.99
N ALA A 153 5.13 5.33 11.01
CA ALA A 153 4.98 4.15 10.18
C ALA A 153 3.57 4.09 9.61
N VAL A 154 3.47 3.72 8.34
CA VAL A 154 2.18 3.58 7.64
C VAL A 154 2.12 2.26 6.88
N ARG A 155 0.91 1.72 6.76
CA ARG A 155 0.57 0.66 5.82
C ARG A 155 -0.22 1.26 4.67
N LEU A 156 0.18 0.89 3.46
CA LEU A 156 -0.46 1.34 2.23
C LEU A 156 -1.35 0.24 1.67
N SER A 157 -2.54 0.60 1.21
CA SER A 157 -3.43 -0.28 0.45
C SER A 157 -4.11 0.49 -0.68
N HIS A 158 -4.53 -0.21 -1.73
CA HIS A 158 -5.21 0.36 -2.89
C HIS A 158 -6.32 -0.58 -3.35
N ASP A 159 -7.51 -0.06 -3.58
CA ASP A 159 -8.68 -0.84 -4.02
C ASP A 159 -8.96 -0.72 -5.53
N GLY A 160 -8.19 0.11 -6.24
CA GLY A 160 -8.43 0.54 -7.62
C GLY A 160 -8.81 2.01 -7.73
N THR A 161 -9.46 2.57 -6.71
CA THR A 161 -9.97 3.95 -6.68
C THR A 161 -9.15 4.84 -5.76
N TYR A 162 -8.89 4.38 -4.54
CA TYR A 162 -8.28 5.13 -3.46
C TYR A 162 -7.05 4.42 -2.91
N VAL A 163 -6.00 5.19 -2.65
CA VAL A 163 -4.88 4.74 -1.82
C VAL A 163 -5.19 5.12 -0.38
N VAL A 164 -5.12 4.16 0.53
CA VAL A 164 -5.21 4.37 1.97
C VAL A 164 -3.79 4.34 2.53
N SER A 165 -3.41 5.40 3.25
CA SER A 165 -2.17 5.46 4.04
C SER A 165 -2.54 5.53 5.51
N ARG A 166 -2.33 4.43 6.23
CA ARG A 166 -2.79 4.28 7.61
C ARG A 166 -1.63 4.01 8.55
N GLY A 167 -1.43 4.88 9.51
CA GLY A 167 -0.63 4.62 10.71
C GLY A 167 -1.49 4.17 11.89
N SER A 168 -0.88 4.02 13.07
CA SER A 168 -1.56 3.55 14.28
C SER A 168 -2.52 4.55 14.90
N GLU A 169 -2.41 5.83 14.59
CA GLU A 169 -3.22 6.91 15.20
C GLU A 169 -3.88 7.79 14.13
N ARG A 170 -3.36 7.78 12.90
CA ARG A 170 -3.84 8.63 11.81
C ARG A 170 -3.89 7.91 10.47
N MET A 171 -4.87 8.26 9.67
CA MET A 171 -5.04 7.76 8.31
C MET A 171 -5.38 8.90 7.35
N GLU A 172 -4.83 8.82 6.13
CA GLU A 172 -5.28 9.60 4.99
C GLU A 172 -5.73 8.69 3.84
N VAL A 173 -6.69 9.16 3.07
CA VAL A 173 -7.14 8.54 1.83
C VAL A 173 -6.92 9.49 0.67
N TRP A 174 -6.31 9.01 -0.40
CA TRP A 174 -5.96 9.80 -1.57
C TRP A 174 -6.61 9.22 -2.83
N ARG A 175 -7.06 10.11 -3.71
CA ARG A 175 -7.46 9.77 -5.09
C ARG A 175 -6.27 9.91 -6.05
N SER A 176 -6.51 9.65 -7.34
CA SER A 176 -5.45 9.53 -8.36
C SER A 176 -4.56 10.74 -8.61
N ASP A 177 -4.95 11.94 -8.17
CA ASP A 177 -4.16 13.18 -8.24
C ASP A 177 -3.51 13.56 -6.89
N LEU A 178 -3.47 12.61 -5.93
CA LEU A 178 -3.02 12.78 -4.55
C LEU A 178 -3.80 13.84 -3.73
N VAL A 179 -4.97 14.25 -4.20
CA VAL A 179 -5.90 15.00 -3.35
C VAL A 179 -6.43 14.06 -2.27
N ARG A 180 -6.32 14.53 -1.02
CA ARG A 180 -6.83 13.84 0.17
C ARG A 180 -8.33 13.99 0.20
N THR A 181 -9.00 12.87 0.15
CA THR A 181 -10.46 12.78 0.21
C THR A 181 -10.94 12.53 1.62
N LEU A 182 -10.10 11.95 2.48
CA LEU A 182 -10.39 11.71 3.89
C LEU A 182 -9.12 11.85 4.73
N GLU A 183 -9.25 12.54 5.86
CA GLU A 183 -8.32 12.56 6.99
C GLU A 183 -9.06 11.97 8.19
N PHE A 184 -8.49 11.01 8.91
CA PHE A 184 -9.16 10.35 10.03
C PHE A 184 -8.18 10.02 11.17
N GLY A 185 -8.60 10.25 12.42
CA GLY A 185 -7.82 9.97 13.62
C GLY A 185 -7.15 11.22 14.22
N ARG A 186 -5.89 11.10 14.67
CA ARG A 186 -5.13 12.18 15.32
C ARG A 186 -5.04 13.44 14.46
N VAL A 187 -5.22 14.61 15.08
CA VAL A 187 -4.95 15.93 14.49
C VAL A 187 -4.21 16.79 15.51
N ASP A 188 -2.95 17.12 15.21
CA ASP A 188 -2.06 17.82 16.15
C ASP A 188 -2.39 19.31 16.32
N ALA A 189 -2.87 19.95 15.26
CA ALA A 189 -3.22 21.38 15.24
C ALA A 189 -4.60 21.58 14.63
N PRO A 190 -5.70 21.33 15.38
CA PRO A 190 -7.04 21.45 14.86
C PRO A 190 -7.36 22.91 14.49
N ILE A 191 -7.71 23.14 13.22
CA ILE A 191 -8.20 24.46 12.76
C ILE A 191 -9.59 24.71 13.34
N ASN A 192 -10.46 23.70 13.22
CA ASN A 192 -11.79 23.70 13.81
C ASN A 192 -11.83 22.57 14.85
N PRO A 193 -12.20 22.86 16.11
CA PRO A 193 -12.37 21.83 17.11
C PRO A 193 -13.52 20.88 16.72
N ASP A 194 -13.48 19.67 17.25
CA ASP A 194 -14.57 18.68 17.20
C ASP A 194 -15.00 18.22 15.79
N LYS A 195 -14.13 18.39 14.77
CA LYS A 195 -14.39 17.90 13.40
C LYS A 195 -14.07 16.42 13.19
N GLN A 196 -13.06 15.92 13.90
CA GLN A 196 -12.61 14.54 13.79
C GLN A 196 -13.33 13.67 14.82
N PRO A 197 -14.05 12.62 14.40
CA PRO A 197 -14.49 11.60 15.34
C PRO A 197 -13.28 10.78 15.80
N ARG A 198 -13.37 10.18 17.00
CA ARG A 198 -12.48 9.08 17.43
C ARG A 198 -10.97 9.40 17.44
N THR A 199 -10.58 10.65 17.67
CA THR A 199 -9.16 11.09 17.70
C THR A 199 -8.26 10.34 18.69
N GLY A 200 -8.84 9.70 19.72
CA GLY A 200 -8.12 8.91 20.72
C GLY A 200 -8.08 7.40 20.46
N CYS A 201 -8.60 6.91 19.33
CA CYS A 201 -8.59 5.47 19.03
C CYS A 201 -7.34 5.07 18.24
N GLY A 202 -6.80 3.88 18.53
CA GLY A 202 -5.74 3.27 17.74
C GLY A 202 -6.30 2.56 16.50
N LEU A 203 -5.75 2.83 15.32
CA LEU A 203 -6.19 2.26 14.04
C LEU A 203 -5.51 0.90 13.78
N LEU A 204 -6.27 -0.19 13.86
CA LEU A 204 -5.78 -1.57 13.74
C LEU A 204 -5.72 -2.07 12.30
N SER A 205 -6.72 -1.73 11.48
CA SER A 205 -6.74 -2.04 10.05
C SER A 205 -7.65 -1.08 9.29
N ALA A 206 -7.38 -0.87 8.00
CA ALA A 206 -8.20 -0.04 7.14
C ALA A 206 -8.17 -0.54 5.70
N ALA A 207 -9.34 -0.53 5.04
CA ALA A 207 -9.49 -0.95 3.66
C ALA A 207 -10.51 -0.08 2.93
N ALA A 208 -10.22 0.28 1.68
CA ALA A 208 -11.16 0.95 0.80
C ALA A 208 -12.00 -0.09 0.03
N GLY A 209 -13.30 0.19 -0.09
CA GLY A 209 -14.27 -0.61 -0.85
C GLY A 209 -14.93 0.21 -1.97
N GLY A 210 -14.22 1.15 -2.57
CA GLY A 210 -14.77 2.13 -3.51
C GLY A 210 -15.30 3.36 -2.76
N THR A 211 -16.62 3.48 -2.59
CA THR A 211 -17.21 4.69 -1.96
C THR A 211 -17.21 4.66 -0.42
N ARG A 212 -16.67 3.59 0.17
CA ARG A 212 -16.61 3.35 1.61
C ARG A 212 -15.18 3.05 2.04
N ILE A 213 -14.84 3.48 3.25
CA ILE A 213 -13.60 3.14 3.93
C ILE A 213 -13.98 2.45 5.24
N SER A 214 -13.55 1.21 5.40
CA SER A 214 -13.76 0.46 6.63
C SER A 214 -12.52 0.59 7.49
N VAL A 215 -12.70 0.88 8.77
CA VAL A 215 -11.62 1.07 9.73
C VAL A 215 -11.92 0.25 10.98
N LEU A 216 -11.04 -0.68 11.30
CA LEU A 216 -11.04 -1.41 12.56
C LEU A 216 -10.13 -0.69 13.55
N MET A 217 -10.63 -0.42 14.74
CA MET A 217 -9.97 0.43 15.74
C MET A 217 -10.05 -0.17 17.13
N HIS A 218 -9.08 0.17 17.96
CA HIS A 218 -9.15 -0.01 19.40
C HIS A 218 -9.42 1.36 20.06
N CYS A 219 -10.55 1.50 20.74
CA CYS A 219 -10.96 2.77 21.33
C CYS A 219 -10.92 2.71 22.88
N PRO A 220 -10.30 3.71 23.55
CA PRO A 220 -10.28 3.76 25.01
C PRO A 220 -11.69 3.74 25.62
N GLY A 221 -11.90 2.89 26.63
CA GLY A 221 -13.16 2.76 27.35
C GLY A 221 -14.20 1.85 26.67
N GLU A 222 -13.89 1.27 25.52
CA GLU A 222 -14.76 0.28 24.86
C GLU A 222 -14.39 -1.15 25.27
N ALA A 223 -15.38 -2.04 25.27
CA ALA A 223 -15.21 -3.43 25.72
C ALA A 223 -14.57 -4.34 24.66
N GLY A 224 -14.46 -3.87 23.42
CA GLY A 224 -13.91 -4.59 22.28
C GLY A 224 -13.38 -3.62 21.22
N ASP A 225 -12.98 -4.17 20.08
CA ASP A 225 -12.58 -3.36 18.93
C ASP A 225 -13.81 -2.80 18.23
N ARG A 226 -13.65 -1.70 17.51
CA ARG A 226 -14.72 -1.01 16.79
C ARG A 226 -14.48 -1.08 15.30
N LEU A 227 -15.50 -1.50 14.56
CA LEU A 227 -15.56 -1.33 13.12
C LEU A 227 -16.36 -0.07 12.81
N SER A 228 -15.76 0.87 12.09
CA SER A 228 -16.45 2.03 11.52
C SER A 228 -16.39 2.01 10.01
N VAL A 229 -17.50 2.35 9.37
CA VAL A 229 -17.60 2.53 7.92
C VAL A 229 -17.79 4.02 7.63
N LEU A 230 -16.85 4.59 6.89
CA LEU A 230 -16.77 6.01 6.56
C LEU A 230 -17.08 6.24 5.07
N GLU A 231 -17.64 7.41 4.74
CA GLU A 231 -17.67 7.88 3.35
C GLU A 231 -16.23 8.14 2.86
N ALA A 232 -15.83 7.62 1.69
CA ALA A 232 -14.45 7.75 1.21
C ALA A 232 -14.06 9.19 0.78
N ALA A 233 -15.06 10.01 0.46
CA ALA A 233 -14.89 11.38 0.00
C ALA A 233 -16.05 12.27 0.50
N PRO A 234 -16.14 12.54 1.82
CA PRO A 234 -17.11 13.50 2.36
C PRO A 234 -16.91 14.90 1.75
N LYS A 235 -17.90 15.78 1.96
CA LYS A 235 -17.85 17.16 1.47
C LYS A 235 -16.65 17.96 2.00
N ASP A 236 -16.26 17.69 3.24
CA ASP A 236 -15.05 18.22 3.87
C ASP A 236 -14.17 17.04 4.30
N ASN A 237 -12.94 16.97 3.78
CA ASN A 237 -12.03 15.86 4.06
C ASN A 237 -11.51 15.85 5.50
N GLN A 238 -11.69 16.93 6.27
CA GLN A 238 -11.34 17.04 7.69
C GLN A 238 -12.52 16.74 8.62
N GLU A 239 -13.71 16.50 8.06
CA GLU A 239 -14.92 16.12 8.80
C GLU A 239 -15.41 14.76 8.29
N PRO A 240 -14.79 13.66 8.74
CA PRO A 240 -15.20 12.31 8.38
C PRO A 240 -16.68 12.09 8.62
N LYS A 241 -17.36 11.51 7.64
CA LYS A 241 -18.75 11.11 7.77
C LYS A 241 -18.83 9.61 8.02
N GLU A 242 -19.08 9.26 9.27
CA GLU A 242 -19.36 7.88 9.67
C GLU A 242 -20.78 7.48 9.23
N ILE A 243 -20.86 6.45 8.39
CA ILE A 243 -22.12 5.90 7.88
C ILE A 243 -22.71 4.91 8.89
N GLY A 244 -21.85 4.14 9.55
CA GLY A 244 -22.22 3.23 10.61
C GLY A 244 -20.99 2.75 11.37
N SER A 245 -21.22 2.27 12.59
CA SER A 245 -20.16 1.80 13.47
C SER A 245 -20.71 0.80 14.48
N ASP A 246 -19.95 -0.24 14.77
CA ASP A 246 -20.30 -1.24 15.76
C ASP A 246 -19.09 -1.64 16.61
N VAL A 247 -19.35 -2.02 17.87
CA VAL A 247 -18.32 -2.58 18.76
C VAL A 247 -18.35 -4.09 18.59
N ILE A 248 -17.30 -4.62 18.00
CA ILE A 248 -17.09 -6.05 17.84
C ILE A 248 -16.36 -6.55 19.08
N THR A 249 -17.08 -7.30 19.92
CA THR A 249 -16.42 -8.08 20.97
C THR A 249 -15.57 -9.16 20.27
N SER A 250 -14.25 -9.03 20.38
CA SER A 250 -13.29 -9.98 19.84
C SER A 250 -12.05 -10.05 20.73
N SER A 251 -11.43 -11.23 20.79
CA SER A 251 -10.04 -11.36 21.25
C SER A 251 -9.09 -10.46 20.43
N PRO A 252 -7.97 -10.00 21.01
CA PRO A 252 -6.95 -9.25 20.26
C PRO A 252 -6.48 -10.00 19.01
N GLY A 253 -6.24 -9.25 17.93
CA GLY A 253 -5.77 -9.80 16.65
C GLY A 253 -6.84 -9.80 15.54
N ALA A 254 -7.99 -9.17 15.77
CA ALA A 254 -8.96 -8.88 14.72
C ALA A 254 -8.34 -7.97 13.65
N ARG A 255 -8.71 -8.22 12.39
CA ARG A 255 -8.18 -7.46 11.23
C ARG A 255 -9.12 -7.52 10.05
N LEU A 256 -9.17 -6.44 9.28
CA LEU A 256 -9.83 -6.46 7.98
C LEU A 256 -9.07 -7.39 7.02
N ILE A 257 -9.80 -8.24 6.32
CA ILE A 257 -9.31 -9.10 5.24
C ILE A 257 -9.43 -8.35 3.91
N ALA A 258 -10.62 -7.82 3.63
CA ALA A 258 -10.93 -7.10 2.40
C ALA A 258 -12.13 -6.18 2.59
N ALA A 259 -12.22 -5.14 1.76
CA ALA A 259 -13.42 -4.34 1.57
C ALA A 259 -13.74 -4.26 0.07
N SER A 260 -15.01 -4.36 -0.29
CA SER A 260 -15.48 -4.32 -1.68
C SER A 260 -16.91 -3.82 -1.75
N GLY A 261 -17.13 -2.69 -2.44
CA GLY A 261 -18.43 -2.03 -2.44
C GLY A 261 -18.87 -1.65 -1.03
N ASP A 262 -20.05 -2.16 -0.64
CA ASP A 262 -20.62 -1.99 0.70
C ASP A 262 -20.38 -3.24 1.58
N ARG A 263 -19.37 -4.06 1.29
CA ARG A 263 -19.02 -5.24 2.11
C ARG A 263 -17.62 -5.12 2.69
N THR A 264 -17.49 -5.59 3.93
CA THR A 264 -16.22 -5.69 4.64
C THR A 264 -16.09 -7.06 5.27
N ALA A 265 -15.05 -7.80 4.94
CA ALA A 265 -14.70 -9.05 5.60
C ALA A 265 -13.67 -8.78 6.70
N VAL A 266 -13.96 -9.28 7.91
CA VAL A 266 -13.13 -9.13 9.09
C VAL A 266 -12.80 -10.51 9.63
N TYR A 267 -11.51 -10.76 9.84
CA TYR A 267 -11.08 -11.91 10.63
C TYR A 267 -11.27 -11.60 12.10
N LEU A 268 -11.99 -12.49 12.80
CA LEU A 268 -12.17 -12.47 14.23
C LEU A 268 -11.46 -13.69 14.84
N PRO A 269 -10.44 -13.48 15.70
CA PRO A 269 -9.75 -14.57 16.38
C PRO A 269 -10.68 -15.36 17.30
N PRO A 270 -10.28 -16.59 17.70
CA PRO A 270 -11.08 -17.38 18.62
C PRO A 270 -11.19 -16.69 19.99
N GLU A 271 -12.33 -16.86 20.64
CA GLU A 271 -12.59 -16.47 22.02
C GLU A 271 -12.80 -17.72 22.89
N PRO A 272 -12.82 -17.61 24.24
CA PRO A 272 -12.99 -18.78 25.10
C PRO A 272 -14.21 -19.66 24.78
N ASN A 273 -15.25 -19.10 24.15
CA ASN A 273 -16.48 -19.79 23.78
C ASN A 273 -16.82 -19.69 22.28
N SER A 274 -15.90 -19.25 21.42
CA SER A 274 -16.14 -19.16 19.97
C SER A 274 -14.89 -19.46 19.14
N ASP A 275 -15.07 -20.18 18.04
CA ASP A 275 -13.98 -20.47 17.11
C ASP A 275 -13.61 -19.23 16.27
N ALA A 276 -12.45 -19.29 15.63
CA ALA A 276 -12.00 -18.30 14.67
C ALA A 276 -12.99 -18.21 13.49
N ARG A 277 -13.27 -17.00 13.01
CA ARG A 277 -14.28 -16.78 11.96
C ARG A 277 -13.97 -15.59 11.06
N ILE A 278 -14.52 -15.62 9.86
CA ILE A 278 -14.67 -14.47 8.98
C ILE A 278 -16.08 -13.93 9.19
N ALA A 279 -16.18 -12.71 9.72
CA ALA A 279 -17.44 -11.98 9.78
C ALA A 279 -17.52 -10.98 8.61
N VAL A 280 -18.64 -10.96 7.91
CA VAL A 280 -18.92 -10.05 6.81
C VAL A 280 -19.91 -9.00 7.30
N TYR A 281 -19.53 -7.74 7.14
CA TYR A 281 -20.32 -6.57 7.50
C TYR A 281 -20.79 -5.83 6.26
N ASP A 282 -21.96 -5.19 6.36
CA ASP A 282 -22.47 -4.30 5.33
C ASP A 282 -21.92 -2.86 5.44
N GLY A 283 -22.37 -1.97 4.54
CA GLY A 283 -21.93 -0.58 4.46
C GLY A 283 -22.34 0.30 5.64
N THR A 284 -23.01 -0.27 6.64
CA THR A 284 -23.41 0.37 7.91
C THR A 284 -22.75 -0.28 9.12
N ALA A 285 -21.74 -1.13 8.90
CA ALA A 285 -21.07 -1.93 9.93
C ALA A 285 -21.99 -2.95 10.63
N THR A 286 -23.08 -3.39 9.99
CA THR A 286 -23.94 -4.46 10.52
C THR A 286 -23.42 -5.82 10.04
N GLU A 287 -23.23 -6.77 10.96
CA GLU A 287 -22.86 -8.15 10.59
C GLU A 287 -24.00 -8.82 9.81
N VAL A 288 -23.69 -9.32 8.60
CA VAL A 288 -24.67 -9.96 7.70
C VAL A 288 -24.38 -11.43 7.44
N ALA A 289 -23.14 -11.87 7.63
CA ALA A 289 -22.76 -13.27 7.50
C ALA A 289 -21.54 -13.60 8.34
N THR A 290 -21.39 -14.87 8.69
CA THR A 290 -20.24 -15.37 9.44
C THR A 290 -19.86 -16.77 8.96
N TYR A 291 -18.55 -17.03 8.89
CA TYR A 291 -18.01 -18.27 8.35
C TYR A 291 -16.85 -18.77 9.23
N PRO A 292 -16.81 -20.06 9.59
CA PRO A 292 -15.73 -20.59 10.40
C PRO A 292 -14.40 -20.56 9.63
N VAL A 293 -13.30 -20.30 10.35
CA VAL A 293 -11.94 -20.43 9.84
C VAL A 293 -11.29 -21.64 10.53
N ALA A 294 -10.81 -22.57 9.73
CA ALA A 294 -10.09 -23.73 10.25
C ALA A 294 -8.63 -23.37 10.59
N GLY A 295 -8.15 -23.87 11.72
CA GLY A 295 -6.75 -23.77 12.11
C GLY A 295 -6.30 -22.38 12.58
N PRO A 296 -5.02 -22.26 12.95
CA PRO A 296 -4.44 -20.98 13.38
C PRO A 296 -4.21 -20.05 12.19
N VAL A 297 -4.41 -18.74 12.41
CA VAL A 297 -4.12 -17.70 11.42
C VAL A 297 -2.86 -16.93 11.83
N SER A 298 -1.84 -16.94 10.96
CA SER A 298 -0.58 -16.21 11.13
C SER A 298 -0.78 -14.71 11.32
N ALA A 299 0.06 -14.06 12.12
CA ALA A 299 0.08 -12.60 12.24
C ALA A 299 0.35 -11.91 10.89
N ASP A 300 1.08 -12.58 9.98
CA ASP A 300 1.42 -12.08 8.66
C ASP A 300 0.41 -12.46 7.56
N ALA A 301 -0.72 -13.08 7.93
CA ALA A 301 -1.79 -13.42 6.99
C ALA A 301 -2.18 -12.20 6.14
N THR A 302 -2.27 -12.40 4.84
CA THR A 302 -2.40 -11.31 3.86
C THR A 302 -3.36 -11.69 2.75
N ALA A 303 -4.07 -10.70 2.24
CA ALA A 303 -5.05 -10.86 1.18
C ALA A 303 -4.59 -10.18 -0.11
N ALA A 304 -4.98 -10.75 -1.25
CA ALA A 304 -4.79 -10.14 -2.55
C ALA A 304 -6.11 -10.08 -3.31
N ARG A 305 -6.28 -9.02 -4.10
CA ARG A 305 -7.37 -8.90 -5.07
C ARG A 305 -6.89 -9.37 -6.42
N ASN A 306 -7.47 -10.47 -6.88
CA ASN A 306 -7.05 -11.22 -8.05
C ASN A 306 -8.12 -11.16 -9.14
N GLY A 307 -8.46 -9.93 -9.57
CA GLY A 307 -9.49 -9.67 -10.58
C GLY A 307 -10.88 -10.14 -10.12
N GLY A 308 -11.25 -11.37 -10.50
CA GLY A 308 -12.54 -11.99 -10.22
C GLY A 308 -12.67 -12.66 -8.86
N VAL A 309 -11.59 -12.78 -8.08
CA VAL A 309 -11.56 -13.43 -6.77
C VAL A 309 -10.71 -12.63 -5.78
N PHE A 310 -11.08 -12.62 -4.50
CA PHE A 310 -10.16 -12.26 -3.43
C PHE A 310 -9.56 -13.53 -2.85
N THR A 311 -8.26 -13.53 -2.58
CA THR A 311 -7.61 -14.65 -1.93
C THR A 311 -6.99 -14.19 -0.63
N TRP A 312 -7.21 -14.94 0.44
CA TRP A 312 -6.67 -14.67 1.76
C TRP A 312 -5.81 -15.84 2.20
N TRP A 313 -4.51 -15.60 2.31
CA TRP A 313 -3.56 -16.56 2.85
C TRP A 313 -3.54 -16.46 4.37
N THR A 314 -3.87 -17.55 5.05
CA THR A 314 -3.99 -17.59 6.51
C THR A 314 -2.66 -17.83 7.23
N GLY A 315 -1.60 -18.18 6.50
CA GLY A 315 -0.37 -18.73 7.09
C GLY A 315 -0.08 -20.15 6.58
N THR A 316 -1.14 -20.93 6.34
CA THR A 316 -1.03 -22.33 5.92
C THR A 316 -1.99 -22.71 4.82
N GLU A 317 -3.09 -21.98 4.65
CA GLU A 317 -4.12 -22.27 3.65
C GLU A 317 -4.47 -21.01 2.87
N LEU A 318 -5.13 -21.23 1.74
CA LEU A 318 -5.67 -20.17 0.91
C LEU A 318 -7.20 -20.25 0.91
N ILE A 319 -7.85 -19.20 1.40
CA ILE A 319 -9.30 -19.05 1.35
C ILE A 319 -9.64 -18.07 0.23
N ALA A 320 -10.50 -18.47 -0.70
CA ALA A 320 -11.03 -17.59 -1.72
C ALA A 320 -12.36 -16.99 -1.29
N LEU A 321 -12.53 -15.68 -1.50
CA LEU A 321 -13.74 -14.94 -1.23
C LEU A 321 -14.31 -14.37 -2.54
N SER A 322 -15.64 -14.41 -2.66
CA SER A 322 -16.34 -13.75 -3.76
C SER A 322 -16.08 -12.24 -3.75
N THR A 323 -16.04 -11.61 -4.92
CA THR A 323 -15.66 -10.18 -5.01
C THR A 323 -16.75 -9.21 -4.59
N SER A 324 -18.02 -9.62 -4.62
CA SER A 324 -19.16 -8.77 -4.27
C SER A 324 -19.59 -8.94 -2.82
N GLU A 325 -19.79 -10.18 -2.36
CA GLU A 325 -20.32 -10.48 -1.04
C GLU A 325 -19.23 -10.84 -0.03
N LEU A 326 -17.98 -11.02 -0.47
CA LEU A 326 -16.84 -11.45 0.37
C LEU A 326 -17.11 -12.76 1.12
N THR A 327 -17.96 -13.61 0.54
CA THR A 327 -18.28 -14.94 1.06
C THR A 327 -17.19 -15.93 0.68
N PRO A 328 -16.75 -16.82 1.59
CA PRO A 328 -15.85 -17.90 1.23
C PRO A 328 -16.47 -18.83 0.19
N ASP A 329 -15.80 -18.97 -0.95
CA ASP A 329 -16.23 -19.84 -2.06
C ASP A 329 -15.54 -21.21 -1.95
N TRP A 330 -14.25 -21.22 -1.62
CA TRP A 330 -13.46 -22.43 -1.43
C TRP A 330 -12.23 -22.18 -0.53
N THR A 331 -11.72 -23.25 0.06
CA THR A 331 -10.43 -23.28 0.77
C THR A 331 -9.56 -24.35 0.13
N ALA A 332 -8.34 -24.00 -0.23
CA ALA A 332 -7.41 -24.89 -0.92
C ALA A 332 -5.95 -24.59 -0.56
N ALA A 333 -5.03 -25.26 -1.27
CA ALA A 333 -3.59 -25.02 -1.22
C ALA A 333 -3.01 -25.08 0.20
N THR A 334 -3.27 -26.18 0.92
CA THR A 334 -2.59 -26.44 2.20
C THR A 334 -1.08 -26.45 2.00
N GLY A 335 -0.37 -25.66 2.80
CA GLY A 335 1.06 -25.38 2.64
C GLY A 335 1.37 -24.21 1.71
N ALA A 336 0.38 -23.44 1.24
CA ALA A 336 0.61 -22.23 0.47
C ALA A 336 1.51 -21.25 1.22
N LEU A 337 2.31 -20.50 0.45
CA LEU A 337 3.24 -19.50 0.97
C LEU A 337 2.71 -18.07 0.81
N GLY A 338 1.55 -17.85 0.20
CA GLY A 338 1.02 -16.52 -0.02
C GLY A 338 -0.28 -16.48 -0.82
N PRO A 339 -0.82 -15.28 -1.10
CA PRO A 339 -2.17 -15.13 -1.65
C PRO A 339 -2.26 -15.41 -3.17
N GLY A 340 -1.13 -15.50 -3.86
CA GLY A 340 -1.07 -15.78 -5.30
C GLY A 340 -1.50 -14.62 -6.20
N ALA A 341 -1.39 -14.83 -7.52
CA ALA A 341 -1.75 -13.87 -8.56
C ALA A 341 -2.37 -14.54 -9.79
N ILE A 342 -3.20 -13.82 -10.56
CA ILE A 342 -3.80 -14.35 -11.79
C ILE A 342 -2.83 -14.23 -12.99
N MET A 343 -2.68 -15.32 -13.74
CA MET A 343 -2.04 -15.36 -15.06
C MET A 343 -2.85 -16.24 -16.00
N GLY A 344 -3.20 -15.74 -17.19
CA GLY A 344 -3.89 -16.55 -18.20
C GLY A 344 -5.21 -17.17 -17.73
N GLY A 345 -5.93 -16.51 -16.82
CA GLY A 345 -7.18 -17.02 -16.24
C GLY A 345 -7.01 -18.03 -15.09
N SER A 346 -5.79 -18.46 -14.77
CA SER A 346 -5.50 -19.33 -13.64
C SER A 346 -4.89 -18.56 -12.47
N LEU A 347 -5.09 -19.07 -11.26
CA LEU A 347 -4.50 -18.52 -10.03
C LEU A 347 -3.18 -19.24 -9.72
N LEU A 348 -2.09 -18.49 -9.76
CA LEU A 348 -0.74 -18.97 -9.46
C LEU A 348 -0.48 -18.75 -7.97
N VAL A 349 -0.39 -19.83 -7.22
CA VAL A 349 -0.18 -19.82 -5.77
C VAL A 349 1.22 -20.32 -5.45
N PRO A 350 2.07 -19.53 -4.75
CA PRO A 350 3.39 -19.99 -4.36
C PRO A 350 3.29 -21.11 -3.32
N MET A 351 4.02 -22.21 -3.56
CA MET A 351 4.09 -23.42 -2.72
C MET A 351 5.56 -23.77 -2.44
N PRO A 352 5.93 -24.51 -1.39
CA PRO A 352 7.33 -24.84 -1.08
C PRO A 352 8.12 -25.46 -2.24
N ASP A 353 7.47 -26.33 -3.03
CA ASP A 353 8.07 -27.08 -4.14
C ASP A 353 7.82 -26.46 -5.53
N GLY A 354 7.11 -25.33 -5.60
CA GLY A 354 6.81 -24.68 -6.87
C GLY A 354 5.73 -23.61 -6.83
N ILE A 355 4.92 -23.57 -7.89
CA ILE A 355 3.72 -22.73 -8.00
C ILE A 355 2.57 -23.63 -8.42
N SER A 356 1.54 -23.75 -7.57
CA SER A 356 0.29 -24.40 -7.94
C SER A 356 -0.49 -23.51 -8.90
N VAL A 357 -1.00 -24.10 -9.97
CA VAL A 357 -1.91 -23.46 -10.92
C VAL A 357 -3.32 -23.92 -10.58
N LEU A 358 -4.10 -23.06 -9.95
CA LEU A 358 -5.46 -23.35 -9.52
C LEU A 358 -6.48 -22.72 -10.46
N ASP A 359 -7.64 -23.36 -10.59
CA ASP A 359 -8.85 -22.70 -11.09
C ASP A 359 -9.34 -21.70 -10.04
N PRO A 360 -9.41 -20.39 -10.34
CA PRO A 360 -9.82 -19.38 -9.37
C PRO A 360 -11.27 -19.55 -8.89
N THR A 361 -12.10 -20.30 -9.60
CA THR A 361 -13.53 -20.47 -9.31
C THR A 361 -13.78 -21.54 -8.24
N ASN A 362 -12.97 -22.60 -8.21
CA ASN A 362 -13.21 -23.76 -7.36
C ASN A 362 -11.97 -24.24 -6.58
N GLY A 363 -10.80 -23.63 -6.80
CA GLY A 363 -9.56 -23.96 -6.09
C GLY A 363 -8.90 -25.27 -6.52
N VAL A 364 -9.41 -25.96 -7.55
CA VAL A 364 -8.84 -27.23 -8.02
C VAL A 364 -7.50 -26.96 -8.71
N GLU A 365 -6.47 -27.71 -8.30
CA GLU A 365 -5.16 -27.68 -8.92
C GLU A 365 -5.20 -28.35 -10.30
N GLN A 366 -4.88 -27.57 -11.33
CA GLN A 366 -4.83 -28.00 -12.72
C GLN A 366 -3.44 -28.51 -13.09
N SER A 367 -2.41 -27.85 -12.57
CA SER A 367 -1.00 -28.20 -12.79
C SER A 367 -0.12 -27.57 -11.72
N ARG A 368 1.17 -27.91 -11.74
CA ARG A 368 2.19 -27.35 -10.87
C ARG A 368 3.43 -27.01 -11.67
N ILE A 369 3.92 -25.79 -11.49
CA ILE A 369 5.14 -25.30 -12.13
C ILE A 369 6.29 -25.46 -11.13
N PRO A 370 7.31 -26.29 -11.41
CA PRO A 370 8.44 -26.45 -10.52
C PRO A 370 9.21 -25.14 -10.36
N VAL A 371 9.44 -24.71 -9.12
CA VAL A 371 10.27 -23.55 -8.77
C VAL A 371 11.03 -23.87 -7.50
N THR A 372 12.36 -23.80 -7.55
CA THR A 372 13.20 -23.97 -6.36
C THR A 372 13.35 -22.63 -5.64
N ARG A 373 13.02 -22.62 -4.34
CA ARG A 373 13.30 -21.49 -3.44
C ARG A 373 14.38 -21.90 -2.46
N ASN A 374 15.31 -21.00 -2.18
CA ASN A 374 16.44 -21.25 -1.28
C ASN A 374 16.17 -20.76 0.14
N ASP A 375 14.96 -20.26 0.39
CA ASP A 375 14.54 -19.58 1.60
C ASP A 375 13.12 -20.01 2.00
N ASP A 376 12.89 -20.21 3.30
CA ASP A 376 11.57 -20.54 3.86
C ASP A 376 10.77 -19.27 4.18
N VAL A 377 10.80 -18.29 3.28
CA VAL A 377 10.18 -16.97 3.51
C VAL A 377 8.70 -17.01 3.15
N ALA A 378 7.85 -16.56 4.09
CA ALA A 378 6.43 -16.34 3.88
C ALA A 378 5.96 -15.08 4.65
N PRO A 379 4.95 -14.34 4.17
CA PRO A 379 4.26 -14.56 2.90
C PRO A 379 5.10 -14.22 1.66
N ILE A 380 4.81 -14.91 0.56
CA ILE A 380 5.26 -14.59 -0.79
C ILE A 380 4.11 -13.91 -1.53
N ALA A 381 4.13 -12.58 -1.60
CA ALA A 381 3.21 -11.83 -2.43
C ALA A 381 3.63 -11.94 -3.91
N THR A 382 2.67 -12.22 -4.79
CA THR A 382 2.93 -12.50 -6.21
C THR A 382 2.31 -11.41 -7.09
N SER A 383 2.91 -11.11 -8.24
CA SER A 383 2.29 -10.33 -9.31
C SER A 383 2.78 -10.83 -10.67
N VAL A 384 2.10 -10.43 -11.74
CA VAL A 384 2.35 -10.92 -13.09
C VAL A 384 2.52 -9.77 -14.05
N LEU A 385 3.51 -9.86 -14.93
CA LEU A 385 3.72 -8.91 -16.03
C LEU A 385 4.04 -9.66 -17.33
N GLY A 386 3.01 -9.87 -18.14
CA GLY A 386 3.07 -10.70 -19.34
C GLY A 386 3.34 -12.16 -18.97
N ASP A 387 4.46 -12.69 -19.42
CA ASP A 387 4.95 -14.05 -19.15
C ASP A 387 5.94 -14.12 -17.97
N VAL A 388 6.11 -13.02 -17.21
CA VAL A 388 6.97 -12.97 -16.02
C VAL A 388 6.11 -13.06 -14.76
N VAL A 389 6.45 -14.00 -13.88
CA VAL A 389 5.92 -14.08 -12.51
C VAL A 389 6.91 -13.39 -11.57
N LEU A 390 6.39 -12.50 -10.73
CA LEU A 390 7.17 -11.75 -9.74
C LEU A 390 6.79 -12.22 -8.35
N GLU A 391 7.78 -12.47 -7.51
CA GLU A 391 7.60 -12.85 -6.11
C GLU A 391 8.32 -11.85 -5.21
N GLN A 392 7.59 -11.26 -4.26
CA GLN A 392 8.18 -10.56 -3.12
C GLN A 392 8.53 -11.62 -2.07
N ARG A 393 9.82 -11.84 -1.85
CA ARG A 393 10.37 -12.75 -0.84
C ARG A 393 11.11 -11.93 0.20
N GLY A 394 10.43 -11.58 1.29
CA GLY A 394 10.97 -10.70 2.31
C GLY A 394 11.28 -9.33 1.72
N ASP A 395 12.55 -8.92 1.80
CA ASP A 395 13.03 -7.62 1.32
C ASP A 395 13.48 -7.65 -0.14
N GLU A 396 13.17 -8.68 -0.92
CA GLU A 396 13.61 -8.81 -2.31
C GLU A 396 12.46 -9.14 -3.26
N ILE A 397 12.55 -8.61 -4.49
CA ILE A 397 11.73 -9.04 -5.62
C ILE A 397 12.53 -10.01 -6.48
N VAL A 398 11.93 -11.15 -6.78
CA VAL A 398 12.45 -12.19 -7.67
C VAL A 398 11.57 -12.26 -8.91
N ALA A 399 12.19 -12.20 -10.09
CA ALA A 399 11.49 -12.39 -11.35
C ALA A 399 11.76 -13.79 -11.91
N LEU A 400 10.68 -14.45 -12.31
CA LEU A 400 10.65 -15.80 -12.85
C LEU A 400 10.05 -15.77 -14.26
N ARG A 401 10.67 -16.47 -15.21
CA ARG A 401 10.16 -16.62 -16.58
C ARG A 401 10.49 -18.00 -17.15
#